data_AF-V4U9M4-F1
#
_entry.id   AF-V4U9M4-F1
#
_cell.length_a   1.000
_cell.length_b   1.000
_cell.length_c   1.000
_cell.angle_alpha   90.00
_cell.angle_beta   90.00
_cell.angle_gamma   90.00
#
_symmetry.space_group_name_H-M   'P 1'
#
loop_
_entity.id
_entity.type
_entity.pdbx_description
1 polymer ?
#
loop_
_entity_poly.entity_id
_entity_poly.type
_entity_poly.pdbx_seq_one_letter_code
_entity_poly.pdbx_strand_id
1 'polypeptide(L)'
;LIEQEAIELKNRFSTPRLSMLEDADSGQLDDIDIIPNDEMLLAISEKGYVKRMKPNTFNLQNRGTIGKSVGKLRVNDAMSDFIVCRAHDHVLYFSLVFTLIK
;
A
#
# COMPACT_ATOMS: atom_id res chain seq x y z
N LEU A 1 -30.07 -48.53 14.92
CA LEU A 1 -31.40 -47.96 15.20
C LEU A 1 -31.40 -46.45 15.03
N ILE A 2 -30.68 -45.69 15.85
CA ILE A 2 -30.65 -44.21 15.79
C ILE A 2 -30.19 -43.67 14.42
N GLU A 3 -29.15 -44.26 13.83
CA GLU A 3 -28.68 -43.85 12.50
C GLU A 3 -29.73 -44.08 11.40
N GLN A 4 -30.50 -45.16 11.49
CA GLN A 4 -31.55 -45.49 10.52
C GLN A 4 -32.71 -44.50 10.63
N GLU A 5 -33.14 -44.17 11.84
CA GLU A 5 -34.16 -43.16 12.10
C GLU A 5 -33.73 -41.77 11.62
N ALA A 6 -32.46 -41.40 11.82
CA ALA A 6 -31.91 -40.12 11.34
C ALA A 6 -31.90 -40.03 9.80
N ILE A 7 -31.55 -41.13 9.11
CA ILE A 7 -31.58 -41.20 7.64
C ILE A 7 -33.01 -41.11 7.11
N GLU A 8 -33.96 -41.80 7.75
CA GLU A 8 -35.38 -41.72 7.37
C GLU A 8 -35.94 -40.31 7.50
N LEU A 9 -35.63 -39.60 8.58
CA LEU A 9 -36.05 -38.21 8.78
C LEU A 9 -35.43 -37.26 7.75
N LYS A 10 -34.13 -37.43 7.45
CA LYS A 10 -33.42 -36.65 6.42
C LYS A 10 -34.07 -36.79 5.05
N ASN A 11 -34.49 -38.01 4.68
CA ASN A 11 -35.10 -38.27 3.38
C ASN A 11 -36.55 -37.74 3.31
N ARG A 12 -37.30 -37.84 4.41
CA ARG A 12 -38.69 -37.40 4.47
C ARG A 12 -38.85 -35.88 4.39
N PHE A 13 -37.91 -35.13 4.98
CA PHE A 13 -37.97 -33.67 5.07
C PHE A 13 -36.84 -32.98 4.30
N SER A 14 -36.33 -33.62 3.24
CA SER A 14 -35.28 -33.03 2.41
C SER A 14 -35.81 -31.79 1.71
N THR A 15 -35.17 -30.65 1.97
CA THR A 15 -35.42 -29.39 1.25
C THR A 15 -34.13 -28.97 0.55
N PRO A 16 -34.20 -28.50 -0.71
CA PRO A 16 -33.01 -28.01 -1.40
C PRO A 16 -32.46 -26.79 -0.65
N ARG A 17 -31.14 -26.68 -0.59
CA ARG A 17 -30.49 -25.53 0.02
C ARG A 17 -30.83 -24.27 -0.78
N LEU A 18 -31.35 -23.26 -0.10
CA LEU A 18 -31.73 -21.99 -0.73
C LEU A 18 -30.54 -21.06 -0.99
N SER A 19 -29.45 -21.20 -0.23
CA SER A 19 -28.24 -20.40 -0.39
C SER A 19 -27.15 -21.14 -1.17
N MET A 20 -26.51 -20.41 -2.08
CA MET A 20 -25.24 -20.80 -2.68
C MET A 20 -24.10 -20.28 -1.81
N LEU A 21 -23.08 -21.10 -1.56
CA LEU A 21 -21.80 -20.58 -1.08
C LEU A 21 -21.03 -20.23 -2.33
N GLU A 22 -20.78 -18.94 -2.53
CA GLU A 22 -19.77 -18.51 -3.47
C GLU A 22 -18.41 -18.68 -2.78
N ASP A 23 -17.45 -19.26 -3.50
CA ASP A 23 -16.07 -19.29 -3.04
C ASP A 23 -15.58 -17.85 -2.90
N ALA A 24 -14.86 -17.55 -1.82
CA ALA A 24 -14.33 -16.23 -1.49
C ALA A 24 -13.24 -15.72 -2.46
N ASP A 25 -13.13 -16.33 -3.65
CA ASP A 25 -12.11 -16.04 -4.66
C ASP A 25 -12.57 -14.93 -5.63
N SER A 26 -13.65 -14.21 -5.30
CA SER A 26 -14.11 -13.03 -6.06
C SER A 26 -13.18 -11.80 -5.94
N GLY A 27 -12.10 -11.93 -5.17
CA GLY A 27 -10.99 -11.00 -5.13
C GLY A 27 -10.12 -11.29 -3.93
N GLN A 28 -8.97 -11.93 -4.15
CA GLN A 28 -7.92 -11.95 -3.13
C GLN A 28 -7.56 -10.49 -2.85
N LEU A 29 -8.01 -9.97 -1.71
CA LEU A 29 -7.61 -8.66 -1.23
C LEU A 29 -6.14 -8.76 -0.87
N ASP A 30 -5.31 -8.01 -1.56
CA ASP A 30 -3.90 -7.90 -1.20
C ASP A 30 -3.78 -6.98 0.02
N ASP A 31 -2.76 -7.19 0.86
CA ASP A 31 -2.50 -6.35 2.03
C ASP A 31 -2.39 -4.84 1.67
N ILE A 32 -1.99 -4.55 0.42
CA ILE A 32 -1.89 -3.19 -0.10
C ILE A 32 -3.25 -2.53 -0.31
N ASP A 33 -4.32 -3.29 -0.58
CA ASP A 33 -5.67 -2.75 -0.79
C ASP A 33 -6.29 -2.19 0.51
N ILE A 34 -5.75 -2.59 1.66
CA ILE A 34 -6.14 -2.08 2.98
C ILE A 34 -5.52 -0.70 3.24
N ILE A 35 -4.45 -0.34 2.52
CA ILE A 35 -3.73 0.92 2.70
C ILE A 35 -4.43 2.01 1.87
N PRO A 36 -4.68 3.21 2.43
CA PRO A 36 -5.24 4.32 1.66
C PRO A 36 -4.23 4.83 0.63
N ASN A 37 -4.67 4.91 -0.62
CA ASN A 37 -3.86 5.42 -1.72
C ASN A 37 -3.79 6.96 -1.74
N ASP A 38 -3.18 7.54 -0.71
CA ASP A 38 -2.99 8.99 -0.52
C ASP A 38 -1.86 9.55 -1.40
N GLU A 39 -1.95 10.83 -1.74
CA GLU A 39 -0.83 11.57 -2.37
C GLU A 39 0.33 11.78 -1.38
N MET A 40 1.55 11.54 -1.86
CA MET A 40 2.79 11.64 -1.11
C MET A 40 3.85 12.38 -1.92
N LEU A 41 4.72 13.09 -1.20
CA LEU A 41 5.93 13.71 -1.73
C LEU A 41 7.13 12.80 -1.40
N LEU A 42 7.81 12.34 -2.43
CA LEU A 42 9.09 11.64 -2.35
C LEU A 42 10.21 12.65 -2.50
N ALA A 43 11.04 12.81 -1.47
CA ALA A 43 12.21 13.65 -1.48
C ALA A 43 13.48 12.78 -1.51
N ILE A 44 14.38 13.09 -2.43
CA ILE A 44 15.65 12.38 -2.65
C ILE A 44 16.80 13.35 -2.40
N SER A 45 17.81 12.93 -1.64
CA SER A 45 19.04 13.69 -1.42
C SER A 45 20.17 13.26 -2.35
N GLU A 46 21.14 14.15 -2.55
CA GLU A 46 22.35 13.87 -3.35
C GLU A 46 23.16 12.68 -2.79
N LYS A 47 23.10 12.44 -1.48
CA LYS A 47 23.74 11.29 -0.82
C LYS A 47 22.88 10.03 -0.79
N GLY A 48 21.76 10.01 -1.52
CA GLY A 48 20.87 8.85 -1.65
C GLY A 48 19.92 8.65 -0.47
N TYR A 49 19.66 9.68 0.34
CA TYR A 49 18.62 9.61 1.36
C TYR A 49 17.25 9.80 0.70
N VAL A 50 16.35 8.83 0.90
CA VAL A 50 14.99 8.87 0.35
C VAL A 50 13.99 8.97 1.48
N LYS A 51 13.09 9.96 1.41
CA LYS A 51 12.03 10.17 2.41
C LYS A 51 10.70 10.45 1.76
N ARG A 52 9.66 9.70 2.16
CA ARG A 52 8.26 9.97 1.82
C ARG A 52 7.60 10.82 2.90
N MET A 53 6.81 11.81 2.51
CA MET A 53 6.04 12.65 3.42
C MET A 53 4.76 13.15 2.76
N LYS A 54 3.73 13.50 3.54
CA LYS A 54 2.52 14.10 2.95
C LYS A 54 2.85 15.46 2.33
N PRO A 55 2.26 15.85 1.18
CA PRO A 55 2.54 17.15 0.54
C PRO A 55 2.34 18.32 1.50
N ASN A 56 1.27 18.28 2.30
CA ASN A 56 0.96 19.32 3.30
C ASN A 56 2.02 19.47 4.41
N THR A 57 2.86 18.46 4.64
CA THR A 57 3.97 18.58 5.61
C THR A 57 5.16 19.35 5.03
N PHE A 58 5.26 19.42 3.71
CA PHE A 58 6.26 20.19 3.01
C PHE A 58 5.70 21.58 2.67
N ASN A 59 5.72 22.48 3.66
CA ASN A 59 5.37 23.88 3.40
C ASN A 59 6.54 24.56 2.69
N LEU A 60 6.27 25.10 1.49
CA LEU A 60 7.21 25.89 0.71
C LEU A 60 7.57 27.16 1.50
N GLN A 61 8.81 27.28 1.94
CA GLN A 61 9.31 28.49 2.58
C GLN A 61 9.98 29.36 1.51
N ASN A 62 9.42 30.55 1.23
CA ASN A 62 9.90 31.53 0.23
C ASN A 62 11.31 32.12 0.49
N ARG A 63 12.04 31.62 1.48
CA ARG A 63 13.42 32.00 1.80
C ARG A 63 14.18 30.69 1.81
N GLY A 64 15.09 30.49 0.84
CA GLY A 64 15.82 29.26 0.49
C GLY A 64 16.36 28.40 1.64
N THR A 65 15.47 27.87 2.44
CA THR A 65 15.72 27.04 3.62
C THR A 65 14.77 25.88 3.52
N ILE A 66 15.37 24.70 3.47
CA ILE A 66 14.74 23.40 3.33
C ILE A 66 13.61 23.27 4.38
N GLY A 67 12.41 22.91 3.94
CA GLY A 67 11.19 22.92 4.75
C GLY A 67 11.31 22.10 6.05
N LYS A 68 10.60 22.55 7.09
CA LYS A 68 10.66 22.05 8.49
C LYS A 68 10.49 20.53 8.67
N SER A 69 9.94 19.81 7.69
CA SER A 69 9.65 18.37 7.77
C SER A 69 10.80 17.47 7.27
N VAL A 70 11.81 18.06 6.62
CA VAL A 70 13.03 17.34 6.26
C VAL A 70 13.90 17.27 7.51
N GLY A 71 13.64 16.25 8.34
CA GLY A 71 14.41 15.97 9.55
C GLY A 71 15.92 16.01 9.30
N LYS A 72 16.70 16.31 10.35
CA LYS A 72 18.15 16.53 10.34
C LYS A 72 18.87 15.74 9.25
N LEU A 73 19.09 16.38 8.10
CA LEU A 73 19.94 15.82 7.05
C LEU A 73 21.36 15.72 7.61
N ARG A 74 22.13 14.75 7.14
CA ARG A 74 23.55 14.67 7.51
C ARG A 74 24.25 15.95 7.07
N VAL A 75 25.32 16.33 7.79
CA VAL A 75 26.12 17.51 7.46
C VAL A 75 26.60 17.40 6.00
N ASN A 76 26.38 18.47 5.22
CA ASN A 76 26.65 18.56 3.78
C ASN A 76 25.82 17.62 2.89
N ASP A 77 24.60 17.28 3.28
CA ASP A 77 23.63 16.65 2.38
C ASP A 77 22.62 17.71 1.90
N ALA A 78 22.18 17.64 0.65
CA ALA A 78 21.22 18.53 0.04
C ALA A 78 20.16 17.71 -0.70
N MET A 79 18.93 18.23 -0.80
CA MET A 79 17.88 17.59 -1.58
C MET A 79 18.12 17.83 -3.06
N SER A 80 18.12 16.76 -3.86
CA SER A 80 18.27 16.83 -5.31
C SER A 80 16.89 16.92 -5.99
N ASP A 81 16.00 15.99 -5.66
CA ASP A 81 14.77 15.76 -6.42
C ASP A 81 13.54 15.63 -5.52
N PHE A 82 12.41 16.10 -6.05
CA PHE A 82 11.10 16.00 -5.44
C PHE A 82 10.11 15.43 -6.45
N ILE A 83 9.48 14.32 -6.11
CA ILE A 83 8.50 13.63 -6.96
C ILE A 83 7.20 13.51 -6.18
N VAL A 84 6.08 13.87 -6.80
CA VAL A 84 4.74 13.62 -6.24
C VAL A 84 4.24 12.29 -6.80
N CYS A 85 3.92 11.35 -5.93
CA CYS A 85 3.40 10.03 -6.29
C CYS A 85 2.34 9.60 -5.27
N ARG A 86 1.51 8.62 -5.62
CA ARG A 86 0.58 8.03 -4.66
C ARG A 86 1.24 6.88 -3.89
N ALA A 87 0.62 6.47 -2.79
CA ALA A 87 1.15 5.41 -1.93
C ALA A 87 1.34 4.07 -2.66
N HIS A 88 0.48 3.76 -3.64
CA HIS A 88 0.49 2.49 -4.37
C HIS A 88 1.23 2.58 -5.71
N ASP A 89 1.77 3.76 -6.06
CA ASP A 89 2.52 3.93 -7.31
C ASP A 89 3.93 3.34 -7.18
N HIS A 90 4.41 2.73 -8.26
CA HIS A 90 5.80 2.26 -8.35
C HIS A 90 6.71 3.37 -8.89
N VAL A 91 7.75 3.71 -8.12
CA VAL A 91 8.77 4.69 -8.54
C VAL A 91 10.07 3.96 -8.86
N LEU A 92 10.46 3.98 -10.13
CA LEU A 92 11.70 3.35 -10.60
C LEU A 92 12.81 4.41 -10.65
N TYR A 93 13.86 4.20 -9.85
CA TYR A 93 15.06 5.05 -9.87
C TYR A 93 16.18 4.33 -10.62
N PHE A 94 16.66 4.93 -11.71
CA PHE A 94 17.73 4.37 -12.54
C PHE A 94 19.07 5.00 -12.19
N SER A 95 20.02 4.17 -11.73
CA SER A 95 21.42 4.57 -11.63
C SER A 95 22.19 4.25 -12.91
N LEU A 96 23.28 4.98 -13.17
CA LEU A 96 24.21 4.72 -14.29
C LEU A 96 24.78 3.29 -14.26
N VAL A 97 24.79 2.64 -13.09
CA VAL A 97 25.15 1.24 -12.90
C VAL A 97 23.87 0.43 -12.72
N PHE A 98 23.00 0.39 -13.74
CA PHE A 98 21.81 -0.48 -13.90
C PHE A 98 21.28 -1.20 -12.64
N THR A 99 21.04 -0.48 -11.54
CA THR A 99 20.56 -1.06 -10.28
C THR A 99 19.14 -0.58 -10.10
N LEU A 100 18.19 -1.52 -10.16
CA LEU A 100 16.77 -1.24 -10.00
C LEU A 100 16.43 -1.29 -8.51
N ILE A 101 16.13 -0.12 -7.94
CA ILE A 101 15.57 -0.02 -6.58
C ILE A 101 14.06 0.03 -6.74
N LYS A 102 13.36 -0.96 -6.16
CA LYS A 102 11.90 -1.12 -6.20
C LYS A 102 11.24 -0.41 -5.02
#